data_AF-A0A8S3SLE6-F1
#
_entry.id   AF-A0A8S3SLE6-F1
#
_cell.length_a   1.000
_cell.length_b   1.000
_cell.length_c   1.000
_cell.angle_alpha   90.00
_cell.angle_beta   90.00
_cell.angle_gamma   90.00
#
_symmetry.space_group_name_H-M   'P 1'
#
loop_
_entity.id
_entity.type
_entity.pdbx_description
1 polymer ?
#
loop_
_entity_poly.entity_id
_entity_poly.type
_entity_poly.pdbx_seq_one_letter_code
_entity_poly.pdbx_strand_id
1 'polypeptide(L)'
;MASSSSSTVSGSLRTNYARIGHAAQQLFPDILQELIAIKEPAHRLSHDVNANKYLSKNLRPYEWSMINNVVTIGYANFDIPFIYKLVRNLNLVKKPTKGWDKLAPSTAEVTPGDDIERIRRFRNNILHRGNAQVTDSELSQFFSEFKDIAGRLEKYLSKRPGEYVDKFVDLETCCMDEKTSDIYIRRIDELKKSDEDSKKRLLAVEKDVDALKKEVVSKITMNRIECIK
;
A
#
# COMPACT_ATOMS: atom_id res chain seq x y z
N MET A 1 13.74 12.62 33.03
CA MET A 1 12.55 11.95 32.46
C MET A 1 11.83 12.96 31.58
N ALA A 2 11.96 12.85 30.26
CA ALA A 2 11.29 13.74 29.32
C ALA A 2 10.00 13.07 28.85
N SER A 3 8.87 13.75 29.08
CA SER A 3 7.55 13.35 28.62
C SER A 3 7.48 13.48 27.09
N SER A 4 7.59 12.36 26.37
CA SER A 4 7.52 12.30 24.89
C SER A 4 6.23 11.65 24.37
N SER A 5 5.21 11.53 25.22
CA SER A 5 4.01 10.73 24.92
C SER A 5 2.97 11.43 24.03
N SER A 6 3.06 12.76 23.84
CA SER A 6 2.07 13.52 23.04
C SER A 6 2.41 13.58 21.54
N SER A 7 3.70 13.62 21.20
CA SER A 7 4.16 13.76 19.81
C SER A 7 3.99 12.48 18.99
N THR A 8 4.09 11.31 19.60
CA THR A 8 3.99 10.01 18.92
C THR A 8 2.56 9.68 18.47
N VAL A 9 1.55 9.98 19.29
CA VAL A 9 0.13 9.71 18.98
C VAL A 9 -0.38 10.63 17.87
N SER A 10 -0.01 11.91 17.87
CA SER A 10 -0.43 12.81 16.78
C SER A 10 0.22 12.47 15.44
N GLY A 11 1.45 11.93 15.48
CA GLY A 11 2.17 11.43 14.31
C GLY A 11 1.49 10.22 13.68
N SER A 12 1.13 9.21 14.49
CA SER A 12 0.47 7.99 13.99
C SER A 12 -0.88 8.29 13.34
N LEU A 13 -1.70 9.18 13.92
CA LEU A 13 -3.01 9.55 13.36
C LEU A 13 -2.92 10.19 11.98
N ARG A 14 -1.93 11.07 11.76
CA ARG A 14 -1.71 11.73 10.47
C ARG A 14 -1.10 10.77 9.45
N THR A 15 -0.21 9.90 9.87
CA THR A 15 0.32 8.83 9.03
C THR A 15 -0.79 7.91 8.54
N ASN A 16 -1.72 7.52 9.42
CA ASN A 16 -2.88 6.72 9.05
C ASN A 16 -3.79 7.44 8.05
N TYR A 17 -4.01 8.74 8.24
CA TYR A 17 -4.72 9.56 7.25
C TYR A 17 -4.00 9.56 5.89
N ALA A 18 -2.68 9.70 5.88
CA ALA A 18 -1.89 9.64 4.65
C ALA A 18 -2.02 8.28 3.94
N ARG A 19 -2.05 7.16 4.68
CA ARG A 19 -2.26 5.80 4.12
C ARG A 19 -3.60 5.69 3.39
N ILE A 20 -4.70 6.07 4.03
CA ILE A 20 -6.02 6.01 3.37
C ILE A 20 -6.10 7.02 2.21
N GLY A 21 -5.41 8.15 2.31
CA GLY A 21 -5.26 9.11 1.21
C GLY A 21 -4.55 8.49 0.00
N HIS A 22 -3.47 7.74 0.24
CA HIS A 22 -2.73 7.03 -0.81
C HIS A 22 -3.58 5.94 -1.48
N ALA A 23 -4.39 5.21 -0.71
CA ALA A 23 -5.37 4.27 -1.25
C ALA A 23 -6.35 4.96 -2.22
N ALA A 24 -6.89 6.12 -1.82
CA ALA A 24 -7.84 6.89 -2.64
C ALA A 24 -7.21 7.56 -3.88
N GLN A 25 -5.93 7.93 -3.81
CA GLN A 25 -5.26 8.72 -4.85
C GLN A 25 -4.42 7.90 -5.83
N GLN A 26 -4.06 6.66 -5.47
CA GLN A 26 -3.21 5.81 -6.32
C GLN A 26 -3.83 4.44 -6.54
N LEU A 27 -4.03 3.65 -5.49
CA LEU A 27 -4.42 2.25 -5.66
C LEU A 27 -5.82 2.08 -6.27
N PHE A 28 -6.81 2.82 -5.78
CA PHE A 28 -8.16 2.75 -6.37
C PHE A 28 -8.23 3.33 -7.80
N PRO A 29 -7.61 4.49 -8.10
CA PRO A 29 -7.47 4.94 -9.48
C PRO A 29 -6.88 3.88 -10.41
N ASP A 30 -5.76 3.25 -10.05
CA ASP A 30 -5.12 2.22 -10.88
C ASP A 30 -6.09 1.08 -11.24
N ILE A 31 -6.80 0.56 -10.24
CA ILE A 31 -7.77 -0.52 -10.43
C ILE A 31 -8.92 -0.06 -11.35
N LEU A 32 -9.42 1.16 -11.15
CA LEU A 32 -10.53 1.68 -11.95
C LEU A 32 -10.10 2.05 -13.38
N GLN A 33 -8.86 2.50 -13.57
CA GLN A 33 -8.26 2.77 -14.88
C GLN A 33 -8.09 1.48 -15.67
N GLU A 34 -7.67 0.40 -15.01
CA GLU A 34 -7.59 -0.91 -15.64
C GLU A 34 -9.00 -1.47 -15.95
N LEU A 35 -9.96 -1.29 -15.04
CA LEU A 35 -11.35 -1.67 -15.29
C LEU A 35 -11.91 -1.00 -16.55
N ILE A 36 -11.74 0.32 -16.70
CA ILE A 36 -12.23 1.01 -17.90
C ILE A 36 -11.46 0.59 -19.15
N ALA A 37 -10.15 0.37 -19.07
CA ALA A 37 -9.36 -0.12 -20.20
C ALA A 37 -9.87 -1.47 -20.74
N ILE A 38 -10.32 -2.36 -19.84
CA ILE A 38 -10.89 -3.66 -20.19
C ILE A 38 -12.30 -3.52 -20.77
N LYS A 39 -13.14 -2.67 -20.18
CA LYS A 39 -14.57 -2.57 -20.52
C LYS A 39 -14.85 -1.65 -21.71
N GLU A 40 -13.99 -0.67 -21.92
CA GLU A 40 -14.11 0.35 -22.96
C GLU A 40 -12.72 0.53 -23.62
N PRO A 41 -12.42 -0.19 -24.71
CA PRO A 41 -11.14 -0.04 -25.39
C PRO A 41 -10.89 1.40 -25.86
N ALA A 42 -9.66 1.89 -25.76
CA ALA A 42 -9.32 3.31 -26.01
C ALA A 42 -9.80 3.84 -27.38
N HIS A 43 -9.73 3.02 -28.43
CA HIS A 43 -10.16 3.40 -29.78
C HIS A 43 -11.69 3.59 -29.93
N ARG A 44 -12.48 3.06 -28.99
CA ARG A 44 -13.95 3.18 -28.98
C ARG A 44 -14.45 4.31 -28.10
N LEU A 45 -13.69 4.67 -27.06
CA LEU A 45 -14.14 5.60 -26.04
C LEU A 45 -14.68 6.92 -26.60
N SER A 46 -13.96 7.53 -27.56
CA SER A 46 -14.40 8.80 -28.17
C SER A 46 -15.72 8.65 -28.92
N HIS A 47 -15.89 7.56 -29.68
CA HIS A 47 -17.14 7.27 -30.38
C HIS A 47 -18.31 7.11 -29.38
N ASP A 48 -18.12 6.30 -28.34
CA ASP A 48 -19.19 5.99 -27.38
C ASP A 48 -19.55 7.19 -26.49
N VAL A 49 -18.57 8.02 -26.13
CA VAL A 49 -18.79 9.31 -25.44
C VAL A 49 -19.59 10.28 -26.31
N ASN A 50 -19.27 10.37 -27.61
CA ASN A 50 -20.00 11.23 -28.55
C ASN A 50 -21.43 10.73 -28.81
N ALA A 51 -21.63 9.41 -28.89
CA ALA A 51 -22.95 8.80 -29.05
C ALA A 51 -23.83 8.98 -27.81
N ASN A 52 -23.23 9.16 -26.62
CA ASN A 52 -23.97 9.38 -25.38
C ASN A 52 -24.39 10.86 -25.23
N LYS A 53 -25.71 11.12 -25.25
CA LYS A 53 -26.29 12.47 -25.14
C LYS A 53 -25.93 13.22 -23.85
N TYR A 54 -25.75 12.51 -22.74
CA TYR A 54 -25.38 13.14 -21.47
C TYR A 54 -23.89 13.49 -21.49
N LEU A 55 -23.02 12.53 -21.80
CA LEU A 55 -21.57 12.74 -21.77
C LEU A 55 -21.12 13.80 -22.78
N SER A 56 -21.60 13.73 -24.02
CA SER A 56 -21.26 14.72 -25.07
C SER A 56 -21.57 16.17 -24.68
N LYS A 57 -22.45 16.40 -23.69
CA LYS A 57 -22.84 17.73 -23.22
C LYS A 57 -22.28 18.11 -21.84
N ASN A 58 -21.84 17.15 -21.03
CA ASN A 58 -21.51 17.37 -19.60
C ASN A 58 -20.05 17.04 -19.25
N LEU A 59 -19.21 16.81 -20.26
CA LEU A 59 -17.76 16.73 -20.08
C LEU A 59 -17.13 18.12 -20.04
N ARG A 60 -16.22 18.32 -19.10
CA ARG A 60 -15.39 19.53 -18.96
C ARG A 60 -14.32 19.57 -20.04
N PRO A 61 -13.77 20.75 -20.39
CA PRO A 61 -12.73 20.85 -21.41
C PRO A 61 -11.51 19.93 -21.19
N TYR A 62 -11.07 19.80 -19.93
CA TYR A 62 -9.94 18.91 -19.62
C TYR A 62 -10.31 17.42 -19.74
N GLU A 63 -11.58 17.05 -19.46
CA GLU A 63 -12.08 15.68 -19.67
C GLU A 63 -12.08 15.34 -21.16
N TRP A 64 -12.48 16.28 -22.02
CA TRP A 64 -12.34 16.13 -23.47
C TRP A 64 -10.89 15.97 -23.92
N SER A 65 -9.96 16.73 -23.35
CA SER A 65 -8.53 16.55 -23.64
C SER A 65 -8.07 15.13 -23.29
N MET A 66 -8.52 14.57 -22.16
CA MET A 66 -8.22 13.17 -21.80
C MET A 66 -8.83 12.17 -22.79
N ILE A 67 -10.09 12.35 -23.20
CA ILE A 67 -10.73 11.50 -24.23
C ILE A 67 -9.93 11.54 -25.55
N ASN A 68 -9.52 12.73 -26.00
CA ASN A 68 -8.84 12.90 -27.28
C ASN A 68 -7.44 12.28 -27.29
N ASN A 69 -6.79 12.17 -26.13
CA ASN A 69 -5.45 11.62 -25.99
C ASN A 69 -5.42 10.16 -25.51
N VAL A 70 -6.58 9.53 -25.26
CA VAL A 70 -6.68 8.21 -24.64
C VAL A 70 -6.01 7.11 -25.47
N VAL A 71 -5.99 7.23 -26.80
CA VAL A 71 -5.33 6.24 -27.68
C VAL A 71 -3.82 6.27 -27.51
N THR A 72 -3.24 7.45 -27.22
CA THR A 72 -1.79 7.63 -27.09
C THR A 72 -1.31 7.44 -25.66
N ILE A 73 -2.05 7.96 -24.68
CA ILE A 73 -1.63 8.03 -23.27
C ILE A 73 -2.33 6.94 -22.42
N GLY A 74 -3.34 6.28 -22.97
CA GLY A 74 -4.17 5.34 -22.22
C GLY A 74 -5.01 6.05 -21.16
N TYR A 75 -5.35 5.29 -20.12
CA TYR A 75 -6.24 5.72 -19.03
C TYR A 75 -5.51 6.34 -17.82
N ALA A 76 -4.18 6.45 -17.86
CA ALA A 76 -3.35 6.82 -16.71
C ALA A 76 -3.74 8.14 -16.04
N ASN A 77 -4.30 9.10 -16.80
CA ASN A 77 -4.68 10.41 -16.30
C ASN A 77 -6.13 10.49 -15.81
N PHE A 78 -6.90 9.40 -15.90
CA PHE A 78 -8.31 9.44 -15.55
C PHE A 78 -8.47 9.34 -14.03
N ASP A 79 -9.08 10.37 -13.42
CA ASP A 79 -9.36 10.40 -11.99
C ASP A 79 -10.65 9.62 -11.64
N ILE A 80 -10.83 9.27 -10.34
CA ILE A 80 -12.02 8.54 -9.88
C ILE A 80 -13.34 9.22 -10.31
N PRO A 81 -13.53 10.54 -10.12
CA PRO A 81 -14.76 11.20 -10.56
C PRO A 81 -15.04 11.05 -12.06
N PHE A 82 -14.00 11.15 -12.90
CA PHE A 82 -14.16 11.01 -14.33
C PHE A 82 -14.45 9.57 -14.74
N ILE A 83 -13.71 8.59 -14.20
CA ILE A 83 -13.98 7.16 -14.45
C ILE A 83 -15.38 6.80 -14.00
N TYR A 84 -15.80 7.24 -12.81
CA TYR A 84 -17.15 7.02 -12.30
C TYR A 84 -18.21 7.60 -13.25
N LYS A 85 -17.99 8.81 -13.77
CA LYS A 85 -18.88 9.44 -14.76
C LYS A 85 -19.00 8.58 -16.04
N LEU A 86 -17.88 8.06 -16.55
CA LEU A 86 -17.87 7.20 -17.75
C LEU A 86 -18.56 5.86 -17.49
N VAL A 87 -18.15 5.15 -16.44
CA VAL A 87 -18.69 3.83 -16.07
C VAL A 87 -20.22 3.88 -15.92
N ARG A 88 -20.73 4.89 -15.22
CA ARG A 88 -22.17 5.07 -15.01
C ARG A 88 -22.93 5.32 -16.31
N ASN A 89 -22.44 6.23 -17.15
CA ASN A 89 -23.20 6.71 -18.30
C ASN A 89 -23.06 5.81 -19.53
N LEU A 90 -21.94 5.10 -19.65
CA LEU A 90 -21.73 4.08 -20.68
C LEU A 90 -22.18 2.68 -20.23
N ASN A 91 -22.63 2.53 -18.99
CA ASN A 91 -23.09 1.25 -18.41
C ASN A 91 -22.01 0.15 -18.45
N LEU A 92 -20.74 0.51 -18.20
CA LEU A 92 -19.60 -0.41 -18.29
C LEU A 92 -19.63 -1.53 -17.23
N VAL A 93 -20.41 -1.33 -16.18
CA VAL A 93 -20.72 -2.32 -15.15
C VAL A 93 -22.21 -2.29 -14.82
N LYS A 94 -22.73 -3.38 -14.26
CA LYS A 94 -24.09 -3.40 -13.72
C LYS A 94 -24.22 -2.31 -12.66
N LYS A 95 -25.31 -1.53 -12.73
CA LYS A 95 -25.63 -0.50 -11.74
C LYS A 95 -25.55 -1.07 -10.31
N PRO A 96 -25.11 -0.27 -9.31
CA PRO A 96 -25.13 -0.66 -7.91
C PRO A 96 -26.53 -1.08 -7.49
N THR A 97 -26.62 -1.94 -6.48
CA THR A 97 -27.87 -2.47 -5.93
C THR A 97 -28.80 -1.35 -5.47
N LYS A 98 -28.24 -0.31 -4.82
CA LYS A 98 -28.99 0.89 -4.43
C LYS A 98 -29.08 1.96 -5.52
N GLY A 99 -28.43 1.76 -6.65
CA GLY A 99 -28.30 2.72 -7.75
C GLY A 99 -27.21 3.77 -7.52
N TRP A 100 -26.79 4.42 -8.60
CA TRP A 100 -25.76 5.46 -8.60
C TRP A 100 -26.19 6.70 -7.82
N ASP A 101 -25.27 7.25 -7.02
CA ASP A 101 -25.47 8.46 -6.18
C ASP A 101 -26.64 8.40 -5.19
N LYS A 102 -27.14 7.21 -4.85
CA LYS A 102 -28.26 7.04 -3.92
C LYS A 102 -27.78 6.73 -2.51
N LEU A 103 -28.07 5.52 -2.00
CA LEU A 103 -27.65 5.06 -0.68
C LEU A 103 -26.32 4.31 -0.77
N ALA A 104 -25.56 4.35 0.32
CA ALA A 104 -24.35 3.54 0.43
C ALA A 104 -24.74 2.05 0.36
N PRO A 105 -24.06 1.24 -0.47
CA PRO A 105 -24.26 -0.20 -0.47
C PRO A 105 -23.97 -0.81 0.91
N SER A 106 -24.87 -1.68 1.38
CA SER A 106 -24.66 -2.45 2.61
C SER A 106 -23.57 -3.50 2.42
N THR A 107 -23.01 -4.05 3.51
CA THR A 107 -21.92 -5.05 3.44
C THR A 107 -22.27 -6.32 2.65
N ALA A 108 -23.56 -6.65 2.51
CA ALA A 108 -24.02 -7.78 1.70
C ALA A 108 -24.12 -7.47 0.20
N GLU A 109 -24.14 -6.20 -0.20
CA GLU A 109 -24.29 -5.75 -1.60
C GLU A 109 -22.91 -5.64 -2.25
N VAL A 110 -22.45 -6.72 -2.86
CA VAL A 110 -21.04 -6.90 -3.27
C VAL A 110 -20.84 -6.98 -4.80
N THR A 111 -21.69 -6.31 -5.58
CA THR A 111 -21.49 -6.25 -7.03
C THR A 111 -20.37 -5.26 -7.40
N PRO A 112 -19.77 -5.36 -8.61
CA PRO A 112 -18.77 -4.39 -9.06
C PRO A 112 -19.28 -2.94 -9.04
N GLY A 113 -20.55 -2.72 -9.37
CA GLY A 113 -21.18 -1.41 -9.26
C GLY A 113 -21.23 -0.91 -7.82
N ASP A 114 -21.56 -1.78 -6.86
CA ASP A 114 -21.55 -1.44 -5.44
C ASP A 114 -20.14 -1.06 -4.96
N ASP A 115 -19.12 -1.79 -5.39
CA ASP A 115 -17.73 -1.51 -5.03
C ASP A 115 -17.21 -0.19 -5.62
N ILE A 116 -17.56 0.12 -6.88
CA ILE A 116 -17.25 1.42 -7.48
C ILE A 116 -17.93 2.57 -6.73
N GLU A 117 -19.17 2.37 -6.27
CA GLU A 117 -19.88 3.35 -5.45
C GLU A 117 -19.25 3.52 -4.06
N ARG A 118 -18.75 2.45 -3.43
CA ARG A 118 -17.95 2.51 -2.19
C ARG A 118 -16.68 3.33 -2.39
N ILE A 119 -15.91 3.05 -3.45
CA ILE A 119 -14.67 3.76 -3.77
C ILE A 119 -14.94 5.27 -3.93
N ARG A 120 -15.98 5.64 -4.68
CA ARG A 120 -16.38 7.04 -4.85
C ARG A 120 -16.70 7.71 -3.52
N ARG A 121 -17.51 7.06 -2.68
CA ARG A 121 -17.91 7.59 -1.37
C ARG A 121 -16.72 7.72 -0.44
N PHE A 122 -15.87 6.70 -0.38
CA PHE A 122 -14.64 6.71 0.39
C PHE A 122 -13.75 7.89 0.02
N ARG A 123 -13.45 8.07 -1.28
CA ARG A 123 -12.67 9.20 -1.77
C ARG A 123 -13.30 10.55 -1.39
N ASN A 124 -14.61 10.67 -1.51
CA ASN A 124 -15.31 11.90 -1.11
C ASN A 124 -15.27 12.14 0.41
N ASN A 125 -15.44 11.09 1.21
CA ASN A 125 -15.36 11.17 2.67
C ASN A 125 -13.98 11.61 3.14
N ILE A 126 -12.90 11.15 2.48
CA ILE A 126 -11.54 11.65 2.76
C ILE A 126 -11.42 13.13 2.43
N LEU A 127 -11.80 13.52 1.21
CA LEU A 127 -11.61 14.91 0.75
C LEU A 127 -12.41 15.93 1.54
N HIS A 128 -13.54 15.52 2.12
CA HIS A 128 -14.39 16.37 2.95
C HIS A 128 -14.19 16.13 4.45
N ARG A 129 -13.20 15.33 4.86
CA ARG A 129 -12.90 15.14 6.28
C ARG A 129 -12.39 16.46 6.87
N GLY A 130 -12.95 16.88 8.00
CA GLY A 130 -12.60 18.15 8.66
C GLY A 130 -11.23 18.15 9.37
N ASN A 131 -10.55 17.01 9.44
CA ASN A 131 -9.21 16.88 9.99
C ASN A 131 -8.44 15.77 9.27
N ALA A 132 -7.12 15.77 9.42
CA ALA A 132 -6.21 14.77 8.87
C ALA A 132 -5.81 13.72 9.92
N GLN A 133 -6.75 13.26 10.74
CA GLN A 133 -6.49 12.28 11.80
C GLN A 133 -7.33 11.03 11.59
N VAL A 134 -6.71 9.86 11.64
CA VAL A 134 -7.36 8.55 11.52
C VAL A 134 -6.81 7.63 12.61
N THR A 135 -7.68 7.10 13.45
CA THR A 135 -7.30 6.16 14.51
C THR A 135 -6.89 4.81 13.93
N ASP A 136 -6.13 4.02 14.69
CA ASP A 136 -5.73 2.68 14.25
C ASP A 136 -6.94 1.78 14.00
N SER A 137 -8.00 1.90 14.81
CA SER A 137 -9.26 1.17 14.60
C SER A 137 -9.95 1.57 13.30
N GLU A 138 -10.01 2.86 12.97
CA GLU A 138 -10.55 3.31 11.68
C GLU A 138 -9.68 2.82 10.52
N LEU A 139 -8.35 2.88 10.66
CA LEU A 139 -7.43 2.39 9.64
C LEU A 139 -7.68 0.91 9.34
N SER A 140 -7.73 0.05 10.36
CA SER A 140 -7.97 -1.38 10.16
C SER A 140 -9.33 -1.65 9.51
N GLN A 141 -10.38 -0.90 9.86
CA GLN A 141 -11.69 -1.02 9.22
C GLN A 141 -11.63 -0.64 7.74
N PHE A 142 -11.00 0.49 7.42
CA PHE A 142 -10.81 0.94 6.05
C PHE A 142 -10.03 -0.07 5.21
N PHE A 143 -8.89 -0.54 5.69
CA PHE A 143 -8.07 -1.49 4.94
C PHE A 143 -8.72 -2.86 4.82
N SER A 144 -9.50 -3.31 5.80
CA SER A 144 -10.34 -4.51 5.65
C SER A 144 -11.31 -4.34 4.47
N GLU A 145 -12.03 -3.22 4.41
CA GLU A 145 -12.96 -2.94 3.31
C GLU A 145 -12.24 -2.81 1.96
N PHE A 146 -11.05 -2.19 1.92
CA PHE A 146 -10.29 -2.04 0.68
C PHE A 146 -9.80 -3.36 0.13
N LYS A 147 -9.27 -4.24 0.99
CA LYS A 147 -8.84 -5.59 0.62
C LYS A 147 -10.02 -6.43 0.10
N ASP A 148 -11.18 -6.31 0.74
CA ASP A 148 -12.41 -6.95 0.30
C ASP A 148 -12.87 -6.46 -1.09
N ILE A 149 -12.87 -5.14 -1.31
CA ILE A 149 -13.17 -4.54 -2.62
C ILE A 149 -12.16 -5.00 -3.67
N ALA A 150 -10.86 -4.94 -3.36
CA ALA A 150 -9.78 -5.32 -4.25
C ALA A 150 -9.92 -6.79 -4.68
N GLY A 151 -10.12 -7.72 -3.75
CA GLY A 151 -10.29 -9.14 -4.07
C GLY A 151 -11.53 -9.44 -4.91
N ARG A 152 -12.64 -8.70 -4.70
CA ARG A 152 -13.82 -8.82 -5.56
C ARG A 152 -13.58 -8.29 -6.97
N LEU A 153 -12.87 -7.17 -7.10
CA LEU A 153 -12.53 -6.59 -8.40
C LEU A 153 -11.49 -7.43 -9.15
N GLU A 154 -10.52 -8.03 -8.46
CA GLU A 154 -9.60 -9.02 -9.06
C GLU A 154 -10.39 -10.15 -9.72
N LYS A 155 -11.31 -10.77 -8.96
CA LYS A 155 -12.16 -11.84 -9.48
C LYS A 155 -13.02 -11.38 -10.64
N TYR A 156 -13.59 -10.18 -10.57
CA TYR A 156 -14.44 -9.62 -11.63
C TYR A 156 -13.68 -9.32 -12.93
N LEU A 157 -12.42 -8.91 -12.81
CA LEU A 157 -11.54 -8.57 -13.94
C LEU A 157 -10.66 -9.75 -14.37
N SER A 158 -10.89 -10.95 -13.84
CA SER A 158 -10.09 -12.16 -14.09
C SER A 158 -8.59 -11.96 -13.85
N LYS A 159 -8.25 -11.22 -12.81
CA LYS A 159 -6.87 -10.94 -12.38
C LYS A 159 -6.31 -12.07 -11.54
N ARG A 160 -4.98 -12.09 -11.42
CA ARG A 160 -4.33 -13.05 -10.53
C ARG A 160 -4.74 -12.73 -9.08
N PRO A 161 -5.05 -13.73 -8.25
CA PRO A 161 -5.27 -13.51 -6.82
C PRO A 161 -4.09 -12.75 -6.21
N GLY A 162 -4.38 -11.69 -5.44
CA GLY A 162 -3.37 -10.87 -4.77
C GLY A 162 -2.84 -9.69 -5.59
N GLU A 163 -3.13 -9.61 -6.89
CA GLU A 163 -2.61 -8.54 -7.77
C GLU A 163 -2.95 -7.11 -7.30
N TYR A 164 -4.10 -6.93 -6.67
CA TYR A 164 -4.56 -5.70 -6.05
C TYR A 164 -4.51 -5.78 -4.52
N VAL A 165 -4.93 -6.91 -3.94
CA VAL A 165 -5.01 -7.08 -2.48
C VAL A 165 -3.64 -6.89 -1.81
N ASP A 166 -2.56 -7.42 -2.40
CA ASP A 166 -1.23 -7.33 -1.83
C ASP A 166 -0.76 -5.87 -1.74
N LYS A 167 -1.10 -5.03 -2.74
CA LYS A 167 -0.79 -3.59 -2.72
C LYS A 167 -1.44 -2.88 -1.54
N PHE A 168 -2.64 -3.29 -1.14
CA PHE A 168 -3.31 -2.74 0.04
C PHE A 168 -2.70 -3.26 1.33
N VAL A 169 -2.29 -4.54 1.40
CA VAL A 169 -1.54 -5.09 2.55
C VAL A 169 -0.23 -4.36 2.75
N ASP A 170 0.51 -4.14 1.67
CA ASP A 170 1.76 -3.38 1.67
C ASP A 170 1.52 -1.95 2.15
N LEU A 171 0.52 -1.25 1.61
CA LEU A 171 0.22 0.13 2.01
C LEU A 171 -0.26 0.25 3.48
N GLU A 172 -0.94 -0.77 4.01
CA GLU A 172 -1.37 -0.81 5.42
C GLU A 172 -0.17 -0.84 6.37
N THR A 173 0.90 -1.54 5.97
CA THR A 173 2.03 -1.90 6.83
C THR A 173 3.32 -1.15 6.50
N CYS A 174 3.43 -0.52 5.34
CA CYS A 174 4.66 0.13 4.90
C CYS A 174 5.02 1.34 5.77
N CYS A 175 6.32 1.66 5.78
CA CYS A 175 6.81 2.90 6.35
C CYS A 175 6.44 4.06 5.43
N MET A 176 5.69 5.03 5.96
CA MET A 176 5.27 6.23 5.20
C MET A 176 6.31 7.35 5.22
N ASP A 177 7.37 7.23 6.02
CA ASP A 177 8.46 8.21 6.10
C ASP A 177 9.75 7.58 5.57
N GLU A 178 10.04 7.87 4.30
CA GLU A 178 11.20 7.37 3.57
C GLU A 178 12.53 7.78 4.23
N LYS A 179 12.63 9.00 4.78
CA LYS A 179 13.83 9.46 5.49
C LYS A 179 14.06 8.69 6.79
N THR A 180 12.97 8.38 7.49
CA THR A 180 13.03 7.53 8.68
C THR A 180 13.39 6.09 8.29
N SER A 181 12.91 5.58 7.15
CA SER A 181 13.31 4.29 6.61
C SER A 181 14.81 4.23 6.32
N ASP A 182 15.38 5.23 5.66
CA ASP A 182 16.81 5.32 5.38
C ASP A 182 17.67 5.33 6.65
N ILE A 183 17.21 6.04 7.69
CA ILE A 183 17.87 6.04 9.00
C ILE A 183 17.89 4.62 9.59
N TYR A 184 16.76 3.91 9.55
CA TYR A 184 16.69 2.54 10.05
C TYR A 184 17.53 1.57 9.21
N ILE A 185 17.50 1.68 7.89
CA ILE A 185 18.33 0.86 6.97
C ILE A 185 19.82 1.06 7.30
N ARG A 186 20.28 2.33 7.39
CA ARG A 186 21.66 2.64 7.75
C ARG A 186 22.03 2.02 9.10
N ARG A 187 21.15 2.14 10.10
CA ARG A 187 21.41 1.62 11.44
C ARG A 187 21.44 0.10 11.49
N ILE A 188 20.62 -0.58 10.69
CA ILE A 188 20.67 -2.04 10.51
C ILE A 188 22.00 -2.46 9.90
N ASP A 189 22.51 -1.73 8.91
CA ASP A 189 23.81 -2.03 8.30
C ASP A 189 25.00 -1.77 9.25
N GLU A 190 24.93 -0.73 10.08
CA GLU A 190 25.91 -0.49 11.14
C GLU A 190 25.90 -1.62 12.18
N LEU A 191 24.72 -2.07 12.60
CA LEU A 191 24.56 -3.20 13.52
C LEU A 191 25.13 -4.50 12.94
N LYS A 192 24.86 -4.79 11.66
CA LYS A 192 25.44 -5.95 10.96
C LYS A 192 26.96 -5.92 10.95
N LYS A 193 27.57 -4.76 10.66
CA LYS A 193 29.04 -4.60 10.67
C LYS A 193 29.62 -4.82 12.08
N SER A 194 28.97 -4.26 13.09
CA SER A 194 29.39 -4.42 14.50
C SER A 194 29.28 -5.87 14.97
N ASP A 195 28.25 -6.60 14.55
CA ASP A 195 28.06 -8.02 14.87
C ASP A 195 29.17 -8.89 14.24
N GLU A 196 29.51 -8.62 12.97
CA GLU A 196 30.60 -9.32 12.28
C GLU A 196 31.98 -9.02 12.88
N ASP A 197 32.24 -7.78 13.32
CA ASP A 197 33.48 -7.47 14.05
C ASP A 197 33.52 -8.19 15.41
N SER A 198 32.40 -8.19 16.13
CA SER A 198 32.28 -8.87 17.43
C SER A 198 32.52 -10.38 17.29
N LYS A 199 31.96 -11.03 16.26
CA LYS A 199 32.24 -12.44 15.94
C LYS A 199 33.72 -12.70 15.67
N LYS A 200 34.39 -11.85 14.89
CA LYS A 200 35.83 -12.01 14.61
C LYS A 200 36.67 -11.92 15.89
N ARG A 201 36.35 -10.95 16.75
CA ARG A 201 37.02 -10.79 18.04
C ARG A 201 36.76 -11.97 18.96
N LEU A 202 35.54 -12.51 18.96
CA LEU A 202 35.20 -13.71 19.72
C LEU A 202 36.04 -14.93 19.28
N LEU A 203 36.14 -15.17 17.96
CA LEU A 203 36.98 -16.24 17.40
C LEU A 203 38.47 -16.09 17.74
N ALA A 204 38.97 -14.85 17.83
CA ALA A 204 40.35 -14.60 18.25
C ALA A 204 40.55 -14.96 19.73
N VAL A 205 39.62 -14.53 20.60
CA VAL A 205 39.66 -14.86 22.04
C VAL A 205 39.56 -16.37 22.25
N GLU A 206 38.70 -17.07 21.52
CA GLU A 206 38.59 -18.54 21.58
C GLU A 206 39.92 -19.22 21.26
N LYS A 207 40.64 -18.76 20.21
CA LYS A 207 41.97 -19.29 19.86
C LYS A 207 43.00 -19.03 20.95
N ASP A 208 43.01 -17.84 21.53
CA ASP A 208 43.96 -17.48 22.60
C ASP A 208 43.69 -18.30 23.87
N VAL A 209 42.42 -18.50 24.22
CA VAL A 209 42.01 -19.37 25.34
C VAL A 209 42.45 -20.82 25.11
N ASP A 210 42.28 -21.35 23.90
CA ASP A 210 42.74 -22.70 23.54
C ASP A 210 44.27 -22.82 23.60
N ALA A 211 45.01 -21.79 23.19
CA ALA A 211 46.46 -21.76 23.26
C ALA A 211 46.95 -21.76 24.72
N LEU A 212 46.39 -20.87 25.55
CA LEU A 212 46.69 -20.80 26.98
C LEU A 212 46.35 -22.12 27.70
N LYS A 213 45.22 -22.75 27.35
CA LYS A 213 44.83 -24.05 27.90
C LYS A 213 45.88 -25.12 27.60
N LYS A 214 46.42 -25.16 26.38
CA LYS A 214 47.50 -26.09 26.01
C LYS A 214 48.79 -25.80 26.78
N GLU A 215 49.16 -24.54 26.93
CA GLU A 215 50.37 -24.14 27.67
C GLU A 215 50.29 -24.52 29.15
N VAL A 216 49.16 -24.25 29.81
CA VAL A 216 48.93 -24.60 31.21
C VAL A 216 49.00 -26.12 31.42
N VAL A 217 48.35 -26.90 30.56
CA VAL A 217 48.40 -28.38 30.62
C VAL A 217 49.85 -28.89 30.47
N SER A 218 50.63 -28.32 29.54
CA SER A 218 52.03 -28.67 29.35
C SER A 218 52.88 -28.40 30.60
N LYS A 219 52.75 -27.21 31.20
CA LYS A 219 53.47 -26.82 32.42
C LYS A 219 53.14 -27.72 33.62
N ILE A 220 51.85 -28.03 33.82
CA ILE A 220 51.43 -28.95 34.89
C ILE A 220 52.04 -30.35 34.69
N THR A 221 52.11 -30.83 33.45
CA THR A 221 52.65 -32.16 33.12
C THR A 221 54.16 -32.21 33.36
N MET A 222 54.91 -31.17 32.97
CA MET A 222 56.36 -31.08 33.22
C MET A 222 56.70 -31.05 34.71
N ASN A 223 56.03 -30.19 35.51
CA ASN A 223 56.27 -30.10 36.95
C ASN A 223 56.01 -31.44 37.67
N ARG A 224 55.04 -32.21 37.20
CA ARG A 224 54.70 -33.52 37.76
C ARG A 224 55.77 -34.58 37.47
N ILE A 225 56.52 -34.45 36.37
CA ILE A 225 57.66 -35.33 36.04
C ILE A 225 58.89 -34.96 36.89
N GLU A 226 59.11 -33.68 37.16
CA GLU A 226 60.23 -33.20 37.98
C GLU A 226 60.09 -33.58 39.47
N CYS A 227 58.87 -33.62 40.02
CA CYS A 227 58.63 -34.05 41.41
C CYS A 227 58.76 -35.57 41.66
N ILE A 228 58.98 -36.39 40.62
CA ILE A 228 59.10 -37.86 40.74
C ILE A 228 60.57 -38.32 40.68
N LYS A 229 61.51 -37.40 40.39
CA LYS A 229 62.96 -37.64 40.43
C LYS A 229 63.56 -37.19 41.76
#